data_AF-A0AAE3A345-F1
#
_entry.id   AF-A0AAE3A345-F1
#
_cell.length_a   1.000
_cell.length_b   1.000
_cell.length_c   1.000
_cell.angle_alpha   90.00
_cell.angle_beta   90.00
_cell.angle_gamma   90.00
#
_symmetry.space_group_name_H-M   'P 1'
#
loop_
_entity.id
_entity.type
_entity.pdbx_description
1 polymer ?
#
loop_
_entity_poly.entity_id
_entity_poly.type
_entity_poly.pdbx_seq_one_letter_code
_entity_poly.pdbx_strand_id
1 'polypeptide(L)'
;MNLKEIFKKQGGMKLLGQYWKGGALFTGVGEFFLLGKSRTALEILRLSATLKTKQKLEKKYRWKFEEFDRNYVEKEHKSSNKIWICWFQGLEEAPEIVKKCYQSVLANNPDKEVILISYDNLEEYVHFPDYILEKWKKGQITNTHMTDLLRLELLIKYGGMWLDATVYCSSPNIPDYFFDSELFFYQCLKPGRDGHATYMSSWLISAKTNNRLLMVTREVCYEYWKRNSSMMDYFLLHDFMSIALERYFDDWKKIVPRDNATPHELLLRLFEQYDEVIWEAIREQTPFHKLTYKFNCEDTEKIDTYYKYLFG
;
A
#
# COMPACT_ATOMS: atom_id res chain seq x y z
N MET A 1 28.37 -1.37 12.57
CA MET A 1 27.99 -1.61 11.16
C MET A 1 28.86 -0.76 10.24
N ASN A 2 29.57 -1.41 9.31
CA ASN A 2 30.45 -0.72 8.35
C ASN A 2 29.62 0.08 7.34
N LEU A 3 30.15 1.16 6.76
CA LEU A 3 29.46 2.01 5.77
C LEU A 3 28.92 1.20 4.60
N LYS A 4 29.70 0.19 4.17
CA LYS A 4 29.34 -0.75 3.10
C LYS A 4 28.11 -1.61 3.44
N GLU A 5 27.94 -1.98 4.71
CA GLU A 5 26.78 -2.75 5.18
C GLU A 5 25.52 -1.89 5.28
N ILE A 6 25.66 -0.65 5.79
CA ILE A 6 24.56 0.33 5.81
C ILE A 6 24.10 0.62 4.39
N PHE A 7 25.04 0.89 3.48
CA PHE A 7 24.75 1.13 2.07
C PHE A 7 24.01 -0.05 1.42
N LYS A 8 24.48 -1.28 1.66
CA LYS A 8 23.81 -2.48 1.14
C LYS A 8 22.42 -2.68 1.73
N LYS A 9 22.23 -2.44 3.04
CA LYS A 9 20.92 -2.52 3.72
C LYS A 9 19.92 -1.47 3.23
N GLN A 10 20.40 -0.29 2.83
CA GLN A 10 19.56 0.81 2.33
C GLN A 10 19.27 0.71 0.82
N GLY A 11 19.68 -0.37 0.13
CA GLY A 11 19.38 -0.59 -1.30
C GLY A 11 20.55 -0.35 -2.26
N GLY A 12 21.71 0.08 -1.76
CA GLY A 12 22.97 0.15 -2.50
C GLY A 12 22.91 1.02 -3.75
N MET A 13 23.55 0.56 -4.84
CA MET A 13 23.61 1.30 -6.12
C MET A 13 22.23 1.55 -6.74
N LYS A 14 21.23 0.69 -6.44
CA LYS A 14 19.86 0.90 -6.91
C LYS A 14 19.24 2.15 -6.27
N LEU A 15 19.50 2.40 -4.98
CA LEU A 15 19.02 3.59 -4.27
C LEU A 15 19.59 4.88 -4.88
N LEU A 16 20.90 4.90 -5.18
CA LEU A 16 21.52 6.07 -5.84
C LEU A 16 20.92 6.34 -7.22
N GLY A 17 20.65 5.27 -7.99
CA GLY A 17 19.96 5.37 -9.27
C GLY A 17 18.54 5.92 -9.13
N GLN A 18 17.79 5.50 -8.11
CA GLN A 18 16.46 6.04 -7.79
C GLN A 18 16.54 7.53 -7.43
N TYR A 19 17.47 7.92 -6.56
CA TYR A 19 17.65 9.32 -6.17
C TYR A 19 18.06 10.19 -7.35
N TRP A 20 18.90 9.68 -8.27
CA TRP A 20 19.21 10.39 -9.51
C TRP A 20 17.96 10.58 -10.37
N LYS A 21 17.20 9.50 -10.63
CA LYS A 21 15.96 9.55 -11.42
C LYS A 21 14.91 10.46 -10.80
N GLY A 22 14.78 10.48 -9.47
CA GLY A 22 13.88 11.35 -8.70
C GLY A 22 14.37 12.80 -8.56
N GLY A 23 15.64 13.08 -8.88
CA GLY A 23 16.25 14.41 -8.68
C GLY A 23 16.63 14.72 -7.22
N ALA A 24 16.68 13.69 -6.38
CA ALA A 24 17.01 13.76 -4.96
C ALA A 24 18.51 13.50 -4.66
N LEU A 25 19.32 13.08 -5.65
CA LEU A 25 20.70 12.61 -5.37
C LEU A 25 21.54 13.66 -4.63
N PHE A 26 21.60 14.88 -5.15
CA PHE A 26 22.42 15.93 -4.52
C PHE A 26 21.88 16.37 -3.17
N THR A 27 20.55 16.37 -2.98
CA THR A 27 19.93 16.61 -1.67
C THR A 27 20.35 15.53 -0.67
N GLY A 28 20.22 14.26 -1.03
CA GLY A 28 20.60 13.15 -0.15
C GLY A 28 22.09 13.09 0.14
N VAL A 29 22.96 13.40 -0.83
CA VAL A 29 24.41 13.49 -0.60
C VAL A 29 24.73 14.64 0.35
N GLY A 30 24.14 15.82 0.15
CA GLY A 30 24.33 16.96 1.04
C GLY A 30 23.90 16.68 2.47
N GLU A 31 22.70 16.13 2.65
CA GLU A 31 22.17 15.76 3.97
C GLU A 31 22.99 14.67 4.65
N PHE A 32 23.50 13.69 3.89
CA PHE A 32 24.37 12.67 4.45
C PHE A 32 25.68 13.27 5.01
N PHE A 33 26.27 14.24 4.33
CA PHE A 33 27.46 14.92 4.83
C PHE A 33 27.17 15.84 6.03
N LEU A 34 25.99 16.46 6.07
CA LEU A 34 25.60 17.38 7.16
C LEU A 34 25.13 16.66 8.43
N LEU A 35 24.31 15.61 8.29
CA LEU A 35 23.62 14.93 9.39
C LEU A 35 24.29 13.60 9.78
N GLY A 36 25.12 13.05 8.89
CA GLY A 36 25.82 11.79 9.11
C GLY A 36 24.94 10.54 8.90
N LYS A 37 25.27 9.47 9.63
CA LYS A 37 24.77 8.11 9.39
C LYS A 37 23.89 7.53 10.50
N SER A 38 23.41 8.36 11.42
CA SER A 38 22.49 7.90 12.47
C SER A 38 21.17 7.45 11.82
N ARG A 39 20.41 6.57 12.49
CA ARG A 39 19.11 6.12 11.98
C ARG A 39 18.19 7.32 11.71
N THR A 40 18.13 8.26 12.65
CA THR A 40 17.35 9.50 12.52
C THR A 40 17.79 10.32 11.30
N ALA A 41 19.10 10.52 11.10
CA ALA A 41 19.61 11.27 9.94
C ALA A 41 19.23 10.61 8.61
N LEU A 42 19.32 9.27 8.53
CA LEU A 42 18.96 8.53 7.32
C LEU A 42 17.45 8.56 7.02
N GLU A 43 16.60 8.57 8.05
CA GLU A 43 15.16 8.75 7.86
C GLU A 43 14.82 10.16 7.37
N ILE A 44 15.45 11.21 7.92
CA ILE A 44 15.29 12.59 7.42
C ILE A 44 15.68 12.67 5.95
N LEU A 45 16.81 12.08 5.58
CA LEU A 45 17.28 12.01 4.19
C LEU A 45 16.27 11.29 3.29
N ARG A 46 15.69 10.18 3.76
CA ARG A 46 14.66 9.45 3.02
C ARG A 46 13.41 10.31 2.80
N LEU A 47 12.95 11.03 3.83
CA LEU A 47 11.80 11.94 3.72
C LEU A 47 12.07 13.06 2.71
N SER A 48 13.25 13.67 2.75
CA SER A 48 13.69 14.66 1.76
C SER A 48 13.72 14.09 0.34
N ALA A 49 14.22 12.87 0.16
CA ALA A 49 14.25 12.22 -1.14
C ALA A 49 12.84 11.94 -1.68
N THR A 50 11.93 11.39 -0.85
CA THR A 50 10.53 11.17 -1.22
C THR A 50 9.82 12.49 -1.57
N LEU A 51 10.05 13.56 -0.79
CA LEU A 51 9.50 14.88 -1.10
C LEU A 51 9.95 15.38 -2.47
N LYS A 52 11.25 15.26 -2.79
CA LYS A 52 11.79 15.70 -4.10
C LYS A 52 11.22 14.88 -5.25
N THR A 53 11.09 13.57 -5.08
CA THR A 53 10.46 12.70 -6.08
C THR A 53 9.00 13.12 -6.32
N LYS A 54 8.20 13.27 -5.26
CA LYS A 54 6.80 13.71 -5.35
C LYS A 54 6.68 15.05 -6.07
N GLN A 55 7.46 16.07 -5.69
CA GLN A 55 7.46 17.38 -6.36
C GLN A 55 7.81 17.27 -7.86
N LYS A 56 8.75 16.40 -8.21
CA LYS A 56 9.12 16.15 -9.61
C LYS A 56 8.00 15.48 -10.38
N LEU A 57 7.34 14.48 -9.79
CA LEU A 57 6.19 13.78 -10.38
C LEU A 57 5.01 14.73 -10.55
N GLU A 58 4.67 15.50 -9.52
CA GLU A 58 3.62 16.52 -9.57
C GLU A 58 3.86 17.51 -10.71
N LYS A 59 5.06 18.09 -10.80
CA LYS A 59 5.41 19.01 -11.88
C LYS A 59 5.30 18.35 -13.26
N LYS A 60 5.80 17.12 -13.40
CA LYS A 60 5.85 16.39 -14.68
C LYS A 60 4.46 15.98 -15.18
N TYR A 61 3.55 15.60 -14.29
CA TYR A 61 2.24 15.06 -14.62
C TYR A 61 1.07 16.02 -14.31
N ARG A 62 1.34 17.26 -13.89
CA ARG A 62 0.32 18.31 -13.64
C ARG A 62 -0.71 18.40 -14.76
N TRP A 63 -0.25 18.43 -16.01
CA TRP A 63 -1.13 18.52 -17.19
C TRP A 63 -2.13 17.35 -17.28
N LYS A 64 -1.78 16.17 -16.76
CA LYS A 64 -2.66 14.99 -16.75
C LYS A 64 -3.77 15.12 -15.71
N PHE A 65 -3.48 15.72 -14.55
CA PHE A 65 -4.51 16.10 -13.58
C PHE A 65 -5.46 17.16 -14.16
N GLU A 66 -4.93 18.17 -14.85
CA GLU A 66 -5.77 19.19 -15.51
C GLU A 66 -6.60 18.62 -16.67
N GLU A 67 -6.05 17.65 -17.41
CA GLU A 67 -6.80 16.91 -18.42
C GLU A 67 -7.92 16.08 -17.79
N PHE A 68 -7.64 15.40 -16.67
CA PHE A 68 -8.66 14.68 -15.91
C PHE A 68 -9.77 15.63 -15.46
N ASP A 69 -9.44 16.78 -14.87
CA ASP A 69 -10.43 17.76 -14.40
C ASP A 69 -11.36 18.25 -15.51
N ARG A 70 -10.83 18.49 -16.72
CA ARG A 70 -11.64 18.93 -17.88
C ARG A 70 -12.60 17.85 -18.39
N ASN A 71 -12.20 16.59 -18.28
CA ASN A 71 -12.94 15.45 -18.82
C ASN A 71 -13.74 14.70 -17.74
N TYR A 72 -13.61 15.10 -16.49
CA TYR A 72 -14.25 14.42 -15.37
C TYR A 72 -15.76 14.62 -15.43
N VAL A 73 -16.47 13.50 -15.39
CA VAL A 73 -17.91 13.46 -15.29
C VAL A 73 -18.22 12.58 -14.08
N GLU A 74 -18.93 13.15 -13.11
CA GLU A 74 -19.42 12.42 -11.95
C GLU A 74 -20.27 11.23 -12.41
N LYS A 75 -20.03 10.06 -11.81
CA LYS A 75 -20.79 8.84 -12.09
C LYS A 75 -21.42 8.35 -10.81
N GLU A 76 -22.33 7.40 -10.94
CA GLU A 76 -22.95 6.76 -9.80
C GLU A 76 -21.90 6.04 -8.92
N HIS A 77 -22.00 6.25 -7.61
CA HIS A 77 -21.15 5.62 -6.60
C HIS A 77 -21.93 4.48 -5.92
N LYS A 78 -21.59 3.24 -6.27
CA LYS A 78 -22.23 2.04 -5.73
C LYS A 78 -21.36 1.40 -4.66
N SER A 79 -21.98 1.06 -3.54
CA SER A 79 -21.40 0.15 -2.55
C SER A 79 -21.29 -1.26 -3.10
N SER A 80 -20.41 -2.06 -2.51
CA SER A 80 -20.19 -3.45 -2.89
C SER A 80 -19.80 -4.26 -1.66
N ASN A 81 -20.28 -5.50 -1.61
CA ASN A 81 -19.99 -6.44 -0.53
C ASN A 81 -18.72 -7.27 -0.81
N LYS A 82 -17.92 -6.91 -1.82
CA LYS A 82 -16.74 -7.66 -2.23
C LYS A 82 -15.51 -7.29 -1.41
N ILE A 83 -14.73 -8.30 -1.04
CA ILE A 83 -13.37 -8.14 -0.49
C ILE A 83 -12.40 -8.78 -1.48
N TRP A 84 -11.51 -7.97 -2.03
CA TRP A 84 -10.50 -8.35 -3.01
C TRP A 84 -9.18 -8.65 -2.33
N ILE A 85 -8.67 -9.86 -2.51
CA ILE A 85 -7.34 -10.27 -2.08
C ILE A 85 -6.59 -10.75 -3.32
N CYS A 86 -5.28 -10.50 -3.40
CA CYS A 86 -4.48 -10.97 -4.53
C CYS A 86 -3.29 -11.79 -4.07
N TRP A 87 -3.16 -12.98 -4.65
CA TRP A 87 -1.95 -13.78 -4.62
C TRP A 87 -1.81 -14.47 -5.98
N PHE A 88 -0.92 -13.93 -6.83
CA PHE A 88 -0.91 -14.31 -8.25
C PHE A 88 -0.68 -15.81 -8.48
N GLN A 89 0.12 -16.46 -7.64
CA GLN A 89 0.41 -17.90 -7.70
C GLN A 89 -0.74 -18.79 -7.22
N GLY A 90 -1.85 -18.22 -6.72
CA GLY A 90 -2.95 -18.95 -6.13
C GLY A 90 -2.73 -19.29 -4.64
N LEU A 91 -3.81 -19.54 -3.91
CA LEU A 91 -3.77 -19.74 -2.45
C LEU A 91 -2.94 -20.96 -2.04
N GLU A 92 -2.97 -22.03 -2.85
CA GLU A 92 -2.27 -23.28 -2.56
C GLU A 92 -0.75 -23.09 -2.43
N GLU A 93 -0.18 -22.23 -3.28
CA GLU A 93 1.25 -21.87 -3.29
C GLU A 93 1.59 -20.74 -2.30
N ALA A 94 0.61 -20.20 -1.57
CA ALA A 94 0.83 -19.13 -0.63
C ALA A 94 1.49 -19.65 0.67
N PRO A 95 2.34 -18.85 1.33
CA PRO A 95 2.86 -19.16 2.67
C PRO A 95 1.73 -19.41 3.67
N GLU A 96 1.98 -20.24 4.68
CA GLU A 96 0.95 -20.63 5.64
C GLU A 96 0.29 -19.43 6.34
N ILE A 97 1.08 -18.41 6.74
CA ILE A 97 0.53 -17.19 7.33
C ILE A 97 -0.44 -16.45 6.37
N VAL A 98 -0.21 -16.49 5.06
CA VAL A 98 -1.11 -15.90 4.06
C VAL A 98 -2.40 -16.69 3.98
N LYS A 99 -2.33 -18.03 4.01
CA LYS A 99 -3.52 -18.90 4.07
C LYS A 99 -4.35 -18.64 5.32
N LYS A 100 -3.70 -18.50 6.49
CA LYS A 100 -4.36 -18.15 7.76
C LYS A 100 -4.98 -16.75 7.71
N CYS A 101 -4.30 -15.77 7.14
CA CYS A 101 -4.86 -14.42 6.92
C CYS A 101 -6.14 -14.50 6.06
N TYR A 102 -6.09 -15.19 4.92
CA TYR A 102 -7.24 -15.38 4.05
C TYR A 102 -8.42 -16.07 4.79
N GLN A 103 -8.16 -17.14 5.54
CA GLN A 103 -9.15 -17.82 6.36
C GLN A 103 -9.76 -16.91 7.43
N SER A 104 -8.95 -16.07 8.07
CA SER A 104 -9.43 -15.11 9.07
C SER A 104 -10.39 -14.07 8.47
N VAL A 105 -10.15 -13.65 7.22
CA VAL A 105 -11.04 -12.72 6.52
C VAL A 105 -12.36 -13.41 6.20
N LEU A 106 -12.34 -14.63 5.69
CA LEU A 106 -13.56 -15.43 5.44
C LEU A 106 -14.38 -15.62 6.72
N ALA A 107 -13.75 -16.05 7.81
CA ALA A 107 -14.42 -16.36 9.06
C ALA A 107 -15.09 -15.14 9.71
N ASN A 108 -14.46 -13.96 9.60
CA ASN A 108 -14.96 -12.73 10.22
C ASN A 108 -15.87 -11.89 9.31
N ASN A 109 -16.08 -12.30 8.06
CA ASN A 109 -16.90 -11.57 7.09
C ASN A 109 -17.86 -12.51 6.33
N PRO A 110 -18.72 -13.29 7.02
CA PRO A 110 -19.55 -14.32 6.40
C PRO A 110 -20.61 -13.79 5.43
N ASP A 111 -20.95 -12.50 5.51
CA ASP A 111 -21.88 -11.80 4.63
C ASP A 111 -21.20 -11.14 3.40
N LYS A 112 -19.87 -11.19 3.33
CA LYS A 112 -19.07 -10.60 2.26
C LYS A 112 -18.62 -11.64 1.24
N GLU A 113 -18.49 -11.21 0.00
CA GLU A 113 -17.94 -12.03 -1.08
C GLU A 113 -16.42 -11.82 -1.14
N VAL A 114 -15.66 -12.75 -0.54
CA VAL A 114 -14.19 -12.70 -0.56
C VAL A 114 -13.67 -13.35 -1.83
N ILE A 115 -12.99 -12.57 -2.68
CA ILE A 115 -12.49 -13.00 -3.99
C ILE A 115 -10.97 -12.95 -3.98
N LEU A 116 -10.35 -14.11 -4.24
CA LEU A 116 -8.92 -14.21 -4.46
C LEU A 116 -8.61 -14.07 -5.95
N ILE A 117 -7.83 -13.04 -6.30
CA ILE A 117 -7.28 -12.84 -7.63
C ILE A 117 -5.95 -13.58 -7.77
N SER A 118 -5.85 -14.42 -8.79
CA SER A 118 -4.63 -15.13 -9.22
C SER A 118 -4.32 -14.83 -10.69
N TYR A 119 -3.27 -15.42 -11.25
CA TYR A 119 -3.02 -15.34 -12.69
C TYR A 119 -4.16 -15.94 -13.52
N ASP A 120 -4.86 -16.95 -12.98
CA ASP A 120 -5.83 -17.74 -13.73
C ASP A 120 -7.15 -17.01 -13.96
N ASN A 121 -7.56 -16.16 -13.01
CA ASN A 121 -8.86 -15.47 -13.06
C ASN A 121 -8.76 -13.95 -13.26
N LEU A 122 -7.55 -13.37 -13.27
CA LEU A 122 -7.34 -11.91 -13.39
C LEU A 122 -8.13 -11.28 -14.54
N GLU A 123 -8.09 -11.93 -15.72
CA GLU A 123 -8.71 -11.45 -16.95
C GLU A 123 -10.24 -11.50 -16.93
N GLU A 124 -10.86 -12.23 -16.01
CA GLU A 124 -12.31 -12.21 -15.81
C GLU A 124 -12.79 -10.89 -15.20
N TYR A 125 -11.93 -10.23 -14.42
CA TYR A 125 -12.29 -9.03 -13.67
C TYR A 125 -11.78 -7.75 -14.33
N VAL A 126 -10.53 -7.76 -14.81
CA VAL A 126 -9.82 -6.56 -15.25
C VAL A 126 -9.16 -6.78 -16.61
N HIS A 127 -9.39 -5.84 -17.52
CA HIS A 127 -8.68 -5.75 -18.79
C HIS A 127 -7.78 -4.53 -18.78
N PHE A 128 -6.48 -4.76 -18.61
CA PHE A 128 -5.48 -3.69 -18.65
C PHE A 128 -5.19 -3.28 -20.09
N PRO A 129 -4.76 -2.02 -20.32
CA PRO A 129 -4.22 -1.63 -21.63
C PRO A 129 -3.05 -2.52 -22.05
N ASP A 130 -2.94 -2.83 -23.34
CA ASP A 130 -1.92 -3.75 -23.88
C ASP A 130 -0.50 -3.38 -23.44
N TYR A 131 -0.18 -2.08 -23.44
CA TYR A 131 1.15 -1.60 -23.05
C TYR A 131 1.48 -1.83 -21.57
N ILE A 132 0.49 -2.05 -20.68
CA ILE A 132 0.70 -2.45 -19.29
C ILE A 132 1.04 -3.93 -19.25
N LEU A 133 0.23 -4.77 -19.89
CA LEU A 133 0.43 -6.22 -19.94
C LEU A 133 1.77 -6.59 -20.57
N GLU A 134 2.14 -5.94 -21.69
CA GLU A 134 3.45 -6.13 -22.31
C GLU A 134 4.60 -5.78 -21.37
N LYS A 135 4.50 -4.66 -20.64
CA LYS A 135 5.54 -4.22 -19.71
C LYS A 135 5.63 -5.14 -18.50
N TRP A 136 4.50 -5.68 -18.04
CA TRP A 136 4.47 -6.67 -16.98
C TRP A 136 5.13 -7.99 -17.43
N LYS A 137 4.76 -8.51 -18.60
CA LYS A 137 5.38 -9.70 -19.21
C LYS A 137 6.90 -9.53 -19.42
N LYS A 138 7.35 -8.33 -19.77
CA LYS A 138 8.78 -7.97 -19.91
C LYS A 138 9.50 -7.73 -18.56
N GLY A 139 8.81 -7.85 -17.42
CA GLY A 139 9.37 -7.60 -16.09
C GLY A 139 9.69 -6.14 -15.78
N GLN A 140 9.21 -5.20 -16.60
CA GLN A 140 9.38 -3.76 -16.39
C GLN A 140 8.43 -3.23 -15.31
N ILE A 141 7.20 -3.75 -15.29
CA ILE A 141 6.27 -3.64 -14.18
C ILE A 141 6.48 -4.88 -13.31
N THR A 142 6.73 -4.70 -12.02
CA THR A 142 6.85 -5.82 -11.08
C THR A 142 5.47 -6.30 -10.65
N ASN A 143 5.37 -7.51 -10.10
CA ASN A 143 4.11 -7.98 -9.51
C ASN A 143 3.57 -7.00 -8.45
N THR A 144 4.43 -6.40 -7.62
CA THR A 144 4.00 -5.39 -6.64
C THR A 144 3.27 -4.22 -7.31
N HIS A 145 3.80 -3.66 -8.39
CA HIS A 145 3.14 -2.53 -9.06
C HIS A 145 1.99 -2.94 -9.96
N MET A 146 2.01 -4.17 -10.47
CA MET A 146 0.83 -4.71 -11.12
C MET A 146 -0.34 -4.80 -10.12
N THR A 147 -0.08 -5.24 -8.90
CA THR A 147 -1.06 -5.25 -7.81
C THR A 147 -1.55 -3.83 -7.45
N ASP A 148 -0.67 -2.82 -7.54
CA ASP A 148 -1.07 -1.41 -7.38
C ASP A 148 -2.08 -0.94 -8.43
N LEU A 149 -1.91 -1.35 -9.70
CA LEU A 149 -2.87 -1.05 -10.77
C LEU A 149 -4.14 -1.87 -10.64
N LEU A 150 -4.02 -3.15 -10.29
CA LEU A 150 -5.12 -4.07 -10.08
C LEU A 150 -6.09 -3.58 -9.01
N ARG A 151 -5.58 -3.13 -7.86
CA ARG A 151 -6.47 -2.64 -6.79
C ARG A 151 -7.25 -1.40 -7.22
N LEU A 152 -6.63 -0.51 -8.00
CA LEU A 152 -7.34 0.64 -8.54
C LEU A 152 -8.45 0.21 -9.49
N GLU A 153 -8.16 -0.70 -10.44
CA GLU A 153 -9.16 -1.15 -11.40
C GLU A 153 -10.34 -1.87 -10.73
N LEU A 154 -10.07 -2.75 -9.76
CA LEU A 154 -11.12 -3.45 -9.03
C LEU A 154 -12.01 -2.49 -8.24
N LEU A 155 -11.40 -1.59 -7.46
CA LEU A 155 -12.15 -0.64 -6.63
C LEU A 155 -12.92 0.38 -7.47
N ILE A 156 -12.35 0.88 -8.57
CA ILE A 156 -13.06 1.81 -9.45
C ILE A 156 -14.25 1.12 -10.13
N LYS A 157 -14.06 -0.10 -10.64
CA LYS A 157 -15.06 -0.82 -11.44
C LYS A 157 -16.16 -1.44 -10.58
N TYR A 158 -15.80 -2.02 -9.44
CA TYR A 158 -16.69 -2.84 -8.62
C TYR A 158 -16.89 -2.33 -7.20
N GLY A 159 -16.11 -1.35 -6.73
CA GLY A 159 -16.09 -0.93 -5.34
C GLY A 159 -15.63 -2.07 -4.40
N GLY A 160 -16.01 -1.94 -3.14
CA GLY A 160 -15.73 -2.93 -2.10
C GLY A 160 -14.42 -2.60 -1.38
N MET A 161 -13.76 -3.63 -0.84
CA MET A 161 -12.52 -3.48 -0.08
C MET A 161 -11.39 -4.25 -0.75
N TRP A 162 -10.27 -3.58 -0.99
CA TRP A 162 -8.98 -4.22 -1.25
C TRP A 162 -8.29 -4.54 0.07
N LEU A 163 -7.73 -5.75 0.17
CA LEU A 163 -6.93 -6.20 1.29
C LEU A 163 -5.68 -6.93 0.78
N ASP A 164 -4.50 -6.53 1.24
CA ASP A 164 -3.28 -7.32 1.00
C ASP A 164 -3.43 -8.72 1.61
N ALA A 165 -2.91 -9.75 0.94
CA ALA A 165 -3.03 -11.15 1.37
C ALA A 165 -2.38 -11.49 2.74
N THR A 166 -1.64 -10.55 3.32
CA THR A 166 -0.99 -10.67 4.63
C THR A 166 -1.73 -9.92 5.74
N VAL A 167 -2.97 -9.50 5.48
CA VAL A 167 -3.78 -8.82 6.50
C VAL A 167 -4.60 -9.86 7.25
N TYR A 168 -4.37 -9.93 8.56
CA TYR A 168 -5.14 -10.76 9.48
C TYR A 168 -6.38 -9.99 9.97
N CYS A 169 -7.54 -10.61 9.89
CA CYS A 169 -8.79 -10.08 10.43
C CYS A 169 -9.09 -10.77 11.76
N SER A 170 -9.10 -10.00 12.85
CA SER A 170 -9.14 -10.52 14.23
C SER A 170 -10.52 -10.48 14.87
N SER A 171 -11.52 -9.90 14.19
CA SER A 171 -12.85 -9.66 14.77
C SER A 171 -13.91 -9.53 13.68
N PRO A 172 -15.13 -10.08 13.88
CA PRO A 172 -16.26 -9.84 13.00
C PRO A 172 -16.95 -8.50 13.31
N ASN A 173 -16.66 -7.88 14.46
CA ASN A 173 -17.18 -6.58 14.83
C ASN A 173 -16.35 -5.48 14.15
N ILE A 174 -16.63 -5.24 12.88
CA ILE A 174 -15.91 -4.29 12.04
C ILE A 174 -16.76 -3.01 11.91
N PRO A 175 -16.23 -1.82 12.24
CA PRO A 175 -16.96 -0.57 12.05
C PRO A 175 -17.39 -0.33 10.59
N ASP A 176 -18.63 0.12 10.40
CA ASP A 176 -19.27 0.28 9.08
C ASP A 176 -18.45 1.12 8.09
N TYR A 177 -17.67 2.12 8.57
CA TYR A 177 -16.83 2.94 7.70
C TYR A 177 -15.79 2.15 6.90
N PHE A 178 -15.43 0.93 7.33
CA PHE A 178 -14.55 0.06 6.55
C PHE A 178 -15.21 -0.42 5.24
N PHE A 179 -16.54 -0.50 5.18
CA PHE A 179 -17.26 -1.00 4.00
C PHE A 179 -18.11 0.07 3.31
N ASP A 180 -18.66 1.02 4.06
CA ASP A 180 -19.69 1.95 3.56
C ASP A 180 -19.17 3.35 3.22
N SER A 181 -17.89 3.63 3.47
CA SER A 181 -17.26 4.91 3.12
C SER A 181 -17.20 5.12 1.60
N GLU A 182 -17.32 6.36 1.16
CA GLU A 182 -16.99 6.76 -0.23
C GLU A 182 -15.56 6.35 -0.61
N LEU A 183 -14.64 6.54 0.34
CA LEU A 183 -13.27 6.06 0.31
C LEU A 183 -12.75 5.94 1.74
N PHE A 184 -12.04 4.85 2.02
CA PHE A 184 -11.31 4.66 3.26
C PHE A 184 -9.95 4.02 2.99
N PHE A 185 -8.95 4.48 3.73
CA PHE A 185 -7.62 3.87 3.86
C PHE A 185 -6.99 4.38 5.16
N TYR A 186 -6.01 3.65 5.69
CA TYR A 186 -5.21 4.17 6.80
C TYR A 186 -4.27 5.28 6.34
N GLN A 187 -4.10 6.30 7.17
CA GLN A 187 -3.31 7.48 6.84
C GLN A 187 -2.35 7.86 7.96
N CYS A 188 -1.29 8.59 7.61
CA CYS A 188 -0.44 9.21 8.60
C CYS A 188 -1.18 10.42 9.18
N LEU A 189 -1.40 10.43 10.50
CA LEU A 189 -2.09 11.51 11.19
C LEU A 189 -1.13 12.58 11.74
N LYS A 190 -1.66 13.76 12.06
CA LYS A 190 -0.91 14.80 12.75
C LYS A 190 -0.55 14.35 14.18
N PRO A 191 0.60 14.80 14.73
CA PRO A 191 1.55 15.77 14.14
C PRO A 191 2.54 15.18 13.13
N GLY A 192 2.73 13.85 13.09
CA GLY A 192 3.74 13.20 12.25
C GLY A 192 3.57 13.51 10.76
N ARG A 193 2.33 13.54 10.27
CA ARG A 193 1.97 13.79 8.87
C ARG A 193 2.69 14.98 8.22
N ASP A 194 2.85 16.08 8.94
CA ASP A 194 3.37 17.33 8.36
C ASP A 194 4.87 17.20 7.95
N GLY A 195 5.57 16.15 8.42
CA GLY A 195 6.92 15.78 7.98
C GLY A 195 6.99 14.73 6.85
N HIS A 196 5.85 14.18 6.40
CA HIS A 196 5.81 13.11 5.39
C HIS A 196 5.32 13.62 4.02
N ALA A 197 5.87 13.05 2.95
CA ALA A 197 5.38 13.26 1.59
C ALA A 197 4.33 12.22 1.16
N THR A 198 4.25 11.11 1.89
CA THR A 198 3.29 10.02 1.71
C THR A 198 2.26 10.05 2.82
N TYR A 199 0.97 10.10 2.47
CA TYR A 199 -0.10 10.28 3.47
C TYR A 199 -0.86 9.01 3.81
N MET A 200 -0.74 7.95 3.03
CA MET A 200 -1.62 6.79 3.13
C MET A 200 -0.87 5.46 3.11
N SER A 201 -1.57 4.41 3.53
CA SER A 201 -1.21 3.03 3.30
C SER A 201 -2.19 2.40 2.31
N SER A 202 -1.66 1.69 1.31
CA SER A 202 -2.47 1.10 0.23
C SER A 202 -2.80 -0.39 0.40
N TRP A 203 -2.39 -0.99 1.51
CA TRP A 203 -2.62 -2.42 1.79
C TRP A 203 -4.06 -2.72 2.23
N LEU A 204 -4.82 -1.71 2.65
CA LEU A 204 -6.28 -1.76 2.80
C LEU A 204 -6.87 -0.47 2.26
N ILE A 205 -7.74 -0.60 1.26
CA ILE A 205 -8.50 0.52 0.70
C ILE A 205 -9.92 0.02 0.47
N SER A 206 -10.93 0.74 0.95
CA SER A 206 -12.31 0.50 0.52
C SER A 206 -12.89 1.72 -0.16
N ALA A 207 -13.74 1.49 -1.14
CA ALA A 207 -14.34 2.57 -1.92
C ALA A 207 -15.66 2.12 -2.55
N LYS A 208 -16.51 3.11 -2.82
CA LYS A 208 -17.57 2.95 -3.81
C LYS A 208 -17.02 3.05 -5.22
N THR A 209 -17.75 2.52 -6.20
CA THR A 209 -17.38 2.59 -7.61
C THR A 209 -17.16 4.04 -8.07
N ASN A 210 -16.31 4.23 -9.07
CA ASN A 210 -16.06 5.54 -9.70
C ASN A 210 -15.52 6.64 -8.76
N ASN A 211 -14.94 6.28 -7.61
CA ASN A 211 -14.34 7.26 -6.70
C ASN A 211 -13.29 8.15 -7.42
N ARG A 212 -13.49 9.47 -7.36
CA ARG A 212 -12.69 10.48 -8.06
C ARG A 212 -11.18 10.36 -7.81
N LEU A 213 -10.77 10.21 -6.55
CA LEU A 213 -9.37 10.11 -6.14
C LEU A 213 -8.71 8.86 -6.72
N LEU A 214 -9.41 7.72 -6.73
CA LEU A 214 -8.90 6.49 -7.31
C LEU A 214 -8.80 6.60 -8.84
N MET A 215 -9.82 7.17 -9.49
CA MET A 215 -9.84 7.36 -10.95
C MET A 215 -8.68 8.21 -11.44
N VAL A 216 -8.47 9.40 -10.87
CA VAL A 216 -7.36 10.27 -11.29
C VAL A 216 -6.00 9.63 -11.02
N THR A 217 -5.85 8.92 -9.89
CA THR A 217 -4.63 8.20 -9.55
C THR A 217 -4.34 7.11 -10.58
N ARG A 218 -5.36 6.35 -11.02
CA ARG A 218 -5.21 5.36 -12.09
C ARG A 218 -4.78 6.00 -13.39
N GLU A 219 -5.44 7.08 -13.82
CA GLU A 219 -5.11 7.77 -15.08
C GLU A 219 -3.65 8.25 -15.12
N VAL A 220 -3.15 8.77 -14.00
CA VAL A 220 -1.77 9.26 -13.91
C VAL A 220 -0.76 8.10 -13.81
N CYS A 221 -1.09 7.01 -13.10
CA CYS A 221 -0.29 5.77 -13.10
C CYS A 221 -0.18 5.16 -14.51
N TYR A 222 -1.27 5.14 -15.28
CA TYR A 222 -1.30 4.70 -16.66
C TYR A 222 -0.46 5.59 -17.57
N GLU A 223 -0.60 6.91 -17.47
CA GLU A 223 0.21 7.85 -18.23
C GLU A 223 1.70 7.71 -17.91
N TYR A 224 2.04 7.43 -16.64
CA TYR A 224 3.40 7.11 -16.23
C TYR A 224 3.91 5.87 -16.98
N TRP A 225 3.22 4.74 -16.90
CA TRP A 225 3.69 3.50 -17.54
C TRP A 225 3.61 3.54 -19.06
N LYS A 226 2.78 4.40 -19.64
CA LYS A 226 2.77 4.65 -21.08
C LYS A 226 4.09 5.28 -21.54
N ARG A 227 4.64 6.20 -20.76
CA ARG A 227 5.86 6.98 -21.10
C ARG A 227 7.17 6.40 -20.57
N ASN A 228 7.13 5.46 -19.64
CA ASN A 228 8.33 4.96 -18.96
C ASN A 228 8.40 3.44 -19.03
N SER A 229 9.62 2.90 -19.18
CA SER A 229 9.94 1.47 -19.18
C SER A 229 10.63 1.01 -17.90
N SER A 230 10.80 1.92 -16.94
CA SER A 230 11.38 1.63 -15.63
C SER A 230 10.76 2.52 -14.58
N MET A 231 10.69 1.99 -13.38
CA MET A 231 10.15 2.72 -12.24
C MET A 231 11.12 3.77 -11.70
N MET A 232 10.55 4.92 -11.32
CA MET A 232 11.25 6.06 -10.72
C MET A 232 11.32 5.90 -9.21
N ASP A 233 10.18 5.57 -8.59
CA ASP A 233 10.05 5.34 -7.15
C ASP A 233 9.22 4.09 -6.90
N TYR A 234 9.65 3.29 -5.93
CA TYR A 234 8.91 2.12 -5.46
C TYR A 234 7.54 2.48 -4.90
N PHE A 235 7.36 3.69 -4.38
CA PHE A 235 6.08 4.14 -3.83
C PHE A 235 5.22 4.94 -4.83
N LEU A 236 5.39 4.72 -6.14
CA LEU A 236 4.72 5.49 -7.19
C LEU A 236 3.20 5.71 -6.99
N LEU A 237 2.47 4.66 -6.59
CA LEU A 237 1.05 4.78 -6.26
C LEU A 237 0.80 5.80 -5.15
N HIS A 238 1.60 5.74 -4.10
CA HIS A 238 1.49 6.60 -2.93
C HIS A 238 1.87 8.04 -3.27
N ASP A 239 2.86 8.25 -4.15
CA ASP A 239 3.23 9.59 -4.62
C ASP A 239 2.06 10.24 -5.36
N PHE A 240 1.48 9.54 -6.35
CA PHE A 240 0.36 10.07 -7.12
C PHE A 240 -0.92 10.23 -6.31
N MET A 241 -1.21 9.28 -5.41
CA MET A 241 -2.33 9.42 -4.49
C MET A 241 -2.13 10.62 -3.55
N SER A 242 -0.91 10.85 -3.04
CA SER A 242 -0.64 12.00 -2.16
C SER A 242 -0.81 13.33 -2.90
N ILE A 243 -0.38 13.40 -4.18
CA ILE A 243 -0.65 14.55 -5.05
C ILE A 243 -2.15 14.74 -5.29
N ALA A 244 -2.89 13.65 -5.53
CA ALA A 244 -4.34 13.70 -5.72
C ALA A 244 -5.04 14.21 -4.44
N LEU A 245 -4.67 13.70 -3.26
CA LEU A 245 -5.26 14.10 -1.98
C LEU A 245 -5.07 15.59 -1.69
N GLU A 246 -3.90 16.15 -2.01
CA GLU A 246 -3.65 17.59 -1.86
C GLU A 246 -4.47 18.44 -2.85
N ARG A 247 -4.59 17.98 -4.10
CA ARG A 247 -5.36 18.69 -5.13
C ARG A 247 -6.86 18.66 -4.86
N TYR A 248 -7.37 17.51 -4.42
CA TYR A 248 -8.79 17.26 -4.16
C TYR A 248 -9.06 17.21 -2.65
N PHE A 249 -8.60 18.23 -1.94
CA PHE A 249 -8.60 18.27 -0.47
C PHE A 249 -9.98 18.08 0.16
N ASP A 250 -11.06 18.54 -0.49
CA ASP A 250 -12.42 18.36 0.02
C ASP A 250 -12.90 16.90 -0.02
N ASP A 251 -12.37 16.06 -0.91
CA ASP A 251 -12.61 14.62 -0.82
C ASP A 251 -11.77 13.97 0.26
N TRP A 252 -10.51 14.41 0.39
CA TRP A 252 -9.63 13.88 1.43
C TRP A 252 -10.22 14.11 2.84
N LYS A 253 -10.80 15.28 3.10
CA LYS A 253 -11.46 15.58 4.39
C LYS A 253 -12.61 14.65 4.76
N LYS A 254 -13.25 14.01 3.77
CA LYS A 254 -14.38 13.10 4.00
C LYS A 254 -13.92 11.71 4.47
N ILE A 255 -12.63 11.39 4.32
CA ILE A 255 -12.08 10.09 4.68
C ILE A 255 -11.96 10.00 6.21
N VAL A 256 -12.58 8.96 6.78
CA VAL A 256 -12.56 8.72 8.23
C VAL A 256 -11.11 8.56 8.71
N PRO A 257 -10.68 9.35 9.72
CA PRO A 257 -9.28 9.33 10.13
C PRO A 257 -8.92 8.11 10.96
N ARG A 258 -8.01 7.27 10.43
CA ARG A 258 -7.35 6.19 11.17
C ARG A 258 -5.85 6.19 10.88
N ASP A 259 -5.06 6.08 11.95
CA ASP A 259 -3.60 6.09 11.86
C ASP A 259 -3.07 4.78 11.28
N ASN A 260 -2.05 4.87 10.44
CA ASN A 260 -1.49 3.70 9.76
C ASN A 260 -0.42 2.94 10.55
N ALA A 261 0.01 3.43 11.72
CA ALA A 261 0.95 2.71 12.57
C ALA A 261 0.25 1.59 13.37
N THR A 262 -0.99 1.81 13.82
CA THR A 262 -1.70 0.87 14.70
C THR A 262 -1.86 -0.54 14.11
N PRO A 263 -2.16 -0.73 12.81
CA PRO A 263 -2.29 -2.07 12.23
C PRO A 263 -0.98 -2.84 12.13
N HIS A 264 0.16 -2.20 12.40
CA HIS A 264 1.48 -2.82 12.38
C HIS A 264 1.95 -3.27 13.76
N GLU A 265 1.23 -2.98 14.85
CA GLU A 265 1.65 -3.34 16.21
C GLU A 265 1.81 -4.86 16.38
N LEU A 266 0.84 -5.66 15.91
CA LEU A 266 0.94 -7.12 15.94
C LEU A 266 2.15 -7.63 15.15
N LEU A 267 2.43 -7.05 13.99
CA LEU A 267 3.58 -7.44 13.17
C LEU A 267 4.91 -7.22 13.91
N LEU A 268 5.05 -6.09 14.62
CA LEU A 268 6.28 -5.77 15.35
C LEU A 268 6.50 -6.70 16.55
N ARG A 269 5.44 -7.32 17.06
CA ARG A 269 5.45 -8.23 18.21
C ARG A 269 5.24 -9.69 17.84
N LEU A 270 5.17 -10.02 16.55
CA LEU A 270 4.70 -11.31 16.05
C LEU A 270 5.44 -12.52 16.66
N PHE A 271 6.72 -12.35 16.98
CA PHE A 271 7.58 -13.40 17.57
C PHE A 271 8.03 -13.10 19.01
N GLU A 272 7.38 -12.14 19.67
CA GLU A 272 7.50 -11.93 21.12
C GLU A 272 6.61 -12.94 21.87
N GLN A 273 6.87 -13.14 23.16
CA GLN A 273 6.03 -13.96 24.02
C GLN A 273 4.59 -13.41 24.05
N TYR A 274 3.62 -14.30 23.92
CA TYR A 274 2.20 -13.97 23.95
C TYR A 274 1.81 -13.38 25.31
N ASP A 275 1.04 -12.30 25.26
CA ASP A 275 0.44 -11.66 26.42
C ASP A 275 -0.99 -11.26 26.03
N GLU A 276 -1.96 -11.82 26.75
CA GLU A 276 -3.39 -11.62 26.48
C GLU A 276 -3.80 -10.14 26.63
N VAL A 277 -3.25 -9.43 27.62
CA VAL A 277 -3.60 -8.03 27.88
C VAL A 277 -3.11 -7.14 26.72
N ILE A 278 -1.89 -7.38 26.25
CA ILE A 278 -1.36 -6.68 25.07
C ILE A 278 -2.13 -7.06 23.81
N TRP A 279 -2.51 -8.33 23.66
CA TRP A 279 -3.28 -8.78 22.50
C TRP A 279 -4.63 -8.08 22.40
N GLU A 280 -5.40 -8.03 23.49
CA GLU A 280 -6.68 -7.34 23.53
C GLU A 280 -6.52 -5.84 23.23
N ALA A 281 -5.50 -5.19 23.81
CA ALA A 281 -5.21 -3.79 23.52
C ALA A 281 -4.94 -3.52 22.03
N ILE A 282 -4.22 -4.43 21.34
CA ILE A 282 -3.97 -4.34 19.90
C ILE A 282 -5.27 -4.54 19.10
N ARG A 283 -6.10 -5.52 19.47
CA ARG A 283 -7.39 -5.79 18.81
C ARG A 283 -8.37 -4.63 18.92
N GLU A 284 -8.39 -3.94 20.07
CA GLU A 284 -9.24 -2.78 20.29
C GLU A 284 -8.91 -1.60 19.37
N GLN A 285 -7.66 -1.48 18.90
CA GLN A 285 -7.26 -0.42 17.96
C GLN A 285 -7.86 -0.63 16.56
N THR A 286 -7.89 -1.89 16.09
CA THR A 286 -8.28 -2.20 14.71
C THR A 286 -8.62 -3.69 14.52
N PRO A 287 -9.65 -4.03 13.72
CA PRO A 287 -9.94 -5.42 13.38
C PRO A 287 -8.94 -6.01 12.37
N PHE A 288 -8.31 -5.16 11.54
CA PHE A 288 -7.37 -5.57 10.50
C PHE A 288 -5.92 -5.28 10.90
N HIS A 289 -5.06 -6.29 10.81
CA HIS A 289 -3.65 -6.25 11.21
C HIS A 289 -2.75 -6.59 10.03
N LYS A 290 -1.87 -5.67 9.64
CA LYS A 290 -0.98 -5.85 8.49
C LYS A 290 0.29 -6.60 8.91
N LEU A 291 0.42 -7.85 8.46
CA LEU A 291 1.55 -8.73 8.75
C LEU A 291 2.56 -8.81 7.60
N THR A 292 3.49 -9.76 7.69
CA THR A 292 4.49 -10.11 6.67
C THR A 292 4.64 -11.62 6.62
N TYR A 293 5.04 -12.16 5.48
CA TYR A 293 5.49 -13.55 5.34
C TYR A 293 7.03 -13.64 5.20
N LYS A 294 7.74 -12.51 5.28
CA LYS A 294 9.19 -12.40 5.11
C LYS A 294 9.88 -12.41 6.47
N PHE A 295 9.97 -13.58 7.08
CA PHE A 295 10.68 -13.84 8.34
C PHE A 295 11.47 -15.14 8.24
N ASN A 296 12.36 -15.42 9.20
CA ASN A 296 13.17 -16.63 9.17
C ASN A 296 12.37 -17.81 9.71
N CYS A 297 12.66 -19.04 9.24
CA CYS A 297 11.98 -20.24 9.74
C CYS A 297 12.21 -20.43 11.25
N GLU A 298 13.38 -20.09 11.77
CA GLU A 298 13.71 -20.14 13.20
C GLU A 298 12.77 -19.28 14.06
N ASP A 299 12.22 -18.19 13.51
CA ASP A 299 11.28 -17.33 14.24
C ASP A 299 9.95 -18.06 14.50
N THR A 300 9.52 -18.95 13.59
CA THR A 300 8.26 -19.70 13.74
C THR A 300 8.38 -20.89 14.67
N GLU A 301 9.59 -21.28 15.07
CA GLU A 301 9.87 -22.37 16.02
C GLU A 301 9.84 -21.91 17.48
N LYS A 302 9.90 -20.60 17.72
CA LYS A 302 9.81 -20.01 19.07
C LYS A 302 8.49 -20.40 19.74
N ILE A 303 8.58 -20.89 20.98
CA ILE A 303 7.43 -21.28 21.79
C ILE A 303 6.72 -20.07 22.39
N ASP A 304 5.44 -20.22 22.68
CA ASP A 304 4.62 -19.23 23.40
C ASP A 304 4.63 -17.82 22.78
N THR A 305 4.72 -17.72 21.46
CA THR A 305 4.69 -16.42 20.75
C THR A 305 3.30 -16.06 20.22
N TYR A 306 3.07 -14.78 19.89
CA TYR A 306 1.86 -14.37 19.16
C TYR A 306 1.66 -15.17 17.87
N TYR A 307 2.73 -15.43 17.13
CA TYR A 307 2.67 -16.24 15.93
C TYR A 307 2.14 -17.65 16.23
N LYS A 308 2.68 -18.33 17.25
CA LYS A 308 2.23 -19.67 17.63
C LYS A 308 0.81 -19.68 18.16
N TYR A 309 0.43 -18.70 18.98
CA TYR A 309 -0.92 -18.62 19.52
C TYR A 309 -1.98 -18.39 18.42
N LEU A 310 -1.70 -17.50 17.47
CA LEU A 310 -2.67 -17.10 16.45
C LEU A 310 -2.66 -17.99 15.19
N PHE A 311 -1.52 -18.61 14.87
CA PHE A 311 -1.33 -19.33 13.59
C PHE A 311 -0.77 -20.74 13.74
N GLY A 312 -0.39 -21.16 14.96
CA GLY A 312 0.26 -22.44 15.25
C GLY A 312 -0.65 -23.65 15.30
#